data_AF-A0A0J1IHJ1-F1
#
_entry.id   AF-A0A0J1IHJ1-F1
#
_cell.length_a   1.000
_cell.length_b   1.000
_cell.length_c   1.000
_cell.angle_alpha   90.00
_cell.angle_beta   90.00
_cell.angle_gamma   90.00
#
_symmetry.space_group_name_H-M   'P 1'
#
loop_
_entity.id
_entity.type
_entity.pdbx_description
1 polymer ?
#
loop_
_entity_poly.entity_id
_entity_poly.type
_entity_poly.pdbx_seq_one_letter_code
_entity_poly.pdbx_strand_id
1 'polypeptide(L)'
;MEVNANFWKRLLAYFIDNAIYSTILILLTVPFWLATALGGWQLLLLLNIIVGWLYFALMESSAKQATLGKLALGIIVTDLFGQRISFGVATGRYFGKVLSLVPLCAGFVMAAFTERKQALHDVLLGTLVLNKNSSVVNNRPHQMPQGQNVRPILCGVTGNYAGQMIQIDDKGLIIGRDPLSCNIIVPSEAISRMHCIIKYDPRQNSFTLTDTCSSNGTFLASGVRLGKGQAIILKSGDRFFLAVKDNMFEVKA
;
A
#
# COMPACT_ATOMS: atom_id res chain seq x y z
N MET A 1 -16.46 -16.15 -5.88
CA MET A 1 -16.22 -16.35 -4.42
C MET A 1 -16.34 -15.00 -3.73
N GLU A 2 -16.99 -14.93 -2.57
CA GLU A 2 -17.10 -13.68 -1.80
C GLU A 2 -15.70 -13.15 -1.44
N VAL A 3 -15.51 -11.84 -1.65
CA VAL A 3 -14.23 -11.14 -1.44
C VAL A 3 -13.92 -11.00 0.05
N ASN A 4 -14.94 -10.70 0.86
CA ASN A 4 -14.84 -10.57 2.31
C ASN A 4 -14.99 -11.93 3.00
N ALA A 5 -14.21 -12.16 4.05
CA ALA A 5 -14.30 -13.37 4.87
C ALA A 5 -15.56 -13.36 5.74
N ASN A 6 -16.35 -14.43 5.64
CA ASN A 6 -17.56 -14.62 6.42
C ASN A 6 -17.27 -14.75 7.91
N PHE A 7 -18.24 -14.35 8.73
CA PHE A 7 -18.19 -14.43 10.18
C PHE A 7 -17.71 -15.82 10.68
N TRP A 8 -18.28 -16.91 10.14
CA TRP A 8 -17.93 -18.28 10.54
C TRP A 8 -16.47 -18.64 10.30
N LYS A 9 -15.86 -18.18 9.21
CA LYS A 9 -14.43 -18.40 8.96
C LYS A 9 -13.57 -17.64 9.96
N ARG A 10 -13.97 -16.42 10.33
CA ARG A 10 -13.29 -15.62 11.35
C ARG A 10 -13.41 -16.27 12.73
N LEU A 11 -14.59 -16.80 13.06
CA LEU A 11 -14.85 -17.51 14.31
C LEU A 11 -14.04 -18.81 14.40
N LEU A 12 -14.03 -19.61 13.34
CA LEU A 12 -13.26 -20.84 13.28
C LEU A 12 -11.74 -20.56 13.35
N ALA A 13 -11.26 -19.51 12.66
CA ALA A 13 -9.86 -19.08 12.77
C ALA A 13 -9.48 -18.76 14.21
N TYR A 14 -10.36 -18.07 14.94
CA TYR A 14 -10.15 -17.73 16.35
C TYR A 14 -10.05 -18.99 17.23
N PHE A 15 -10.89 -20.00 17.00
CA PHE A 15 -10.78 -21.27 17.74
C PHE A 15 -9.49 -22.01 17.43
N ILE A 16 -9.07 -22.06 16.16
CA ILE A 16 -7.80 -22.69 15.75
C ILE A 16 -6.62 -21.95 16.38
N ASP A 17 -6.61 -20.62 16.30
CA ASP A 17 -5.57 -19.78 16.90
C ASP A 17 -5.48 -20.00 18.42
N ASN A 18 -6.62 -20.07 19.12
CA ASN A 18 -6.64 -20.35 20.56
C ASN A 18 -6.15 -21.76 20.87
N ALA A 19 -6.55 -22.78 20.12
CA ALA A 19 -6.10 -24.15 20.35
C ALA A 19 -4.58 -24.30 20.16
N ILE A 20 -4.02 -23.65 19.14
CA ILE A 20 -2.57 -23.62 18.90
C ILE A 20 -1.86 -22.88 20.04
N TYR A 21 -2.35 -21.68 20.38
CA TYR A 21 -1.77 -20.85 21.41
C TYR A 21 -1.83 -21.50 22.80
N SER A 22 -2.96 -22.10 23.16
CA SER A 22 -3.15 -22.81 24.43
C SER A 22 -2.28 -24.05 24.53
N THR A 23 -2.13 -24.82 23.45
CA THR A 23 -1.26 -26.01 23.43
C THR A 23 0.19 -25.62 23.69
N ILE A 24 0.69 -24.58 23.01
CA ILE A 24 2.06 -24.07 23.21
C ILE A 24 2.24 -23.57 24.64
N LEU A 25 1.26 -22.82 25.17
CA LEU A 25 1.32 -22.32 26.54
C LEU A 25 1.33 -23.43 27.58
N ILE A 26 0.46 -24.43 27.46
CA ILE A 26 0.37 -25.55 28.41
C ILE A 26 1.72 -26.29 28.45
N LEU A 27 2.31 -26.59 27.28
CA LEU A 27 3.60 -27.26 27.20
C LEU A 27 4.74 -26.47 27.87
N LEU A 28 4.70 -25.14 27.80
CA LEU A 28 5.71 -24.27 28.40
C LEU A 28 5.47 -24.02 29.89
N THR A 29 4.22 -23.87 30.31
CA THR A 29 3.86 -23.40 31.66
C THR A 29 3.63 -24.53 32.65
N VAL A 30 3.15 -25.71 32.24
CA VAL A 30 2.90 -26.85 33.15
C VAL A 30 4.18 -27.39 33.79
N PRO A 31 5.30 -27.61 33.05
CA PRO A 31 6.55 -28.06 33.67
C PRO A 31 7.10 -27.04 34.67
N PHE A 32 6.98 -25.75 34.32
CA PHE A 32 7.40 -24.65 35.20
C PHE A 32 6.53 -24.58 36.46
N TRP A 33 5.21 -24.70 36.33
CA TRP A 33 4.27 -24.72 37.44
C TRP A 33 4.49 -25.90 38.39
N LEU A 34 4.81 -27.08 37.84
CA LEU A 34 5.16 -28.27 38.61
C LEU A 34 6.50 -28.11 39.34
N ALA A 35 7.46 -27.40 38.73
CA ALA A 35 8.79 -27.16 39.30
C ALA A 35 8.80 -26.08 40.41
N THR A 36 7.93 -25.07 40.35
CA THR A 36 7.93 -23.95 41.32
C THR A 36 6.92 -24.09 42.45
N ALA A 37 6.17 -25.20 42.52
CA ALA A 37 5.25 -25.55 43.62
C ALA A 37 4.42 -24.36 44.15
N LEU A 38 3.62 -23.75 43.28
CA LEU A 38 2.64 -22.65 43.55
C LEU A 38 3.19 -21.21 43.64
N GLY A 39 4.45 -20.96 43.23
CA GLY A 39 5.01 -19.60 43.11
C GLY A 39 5.11 -19.08 41.68
N GLY A 40 4.93 -17.76 41.47
CA GLY A 40 5.22 -17.08 40.20
C GLY A 40 4.08 -16.97 39.18
N TRP A 41 2.86 -17.36 39.54
CA TRP A 41 1.69 -17.31 38.66
C TRP A 41 1.41 -15.91 38.10
N GLN A 42 1.61 -14.87 38.90
CA GLN A 42 1.41 -13.48 38.50
C GLN A 42 2.38 -13.06 37.37
N LEU A 43 3.63 -13.49 37.45
CA LEU A 43 4.63 -13.22 36.41
C LEU A 43 4.29 -13.97 35.11
N LEU A 44 3.83 -15.22 35.22
CA LEU A 44 3.39 -16.00 34.06
C LEU A 44 2.17 -15.38 33.38
N LEU A 45 1.20 -14.86 34.14
CA LEU A 45 0.04 -14.16 33.59
C LEU A 45 0.45 -12.89 32.83
N LEU A 46 1.36 -12.09 33.38
CA LEU A 46 1.85 -10.88 32.72
C LEU A 46 2.60 -11.23 31.42
N LEU A 47 3.47 -12.23 31.47
CA LEU A 47 4.18 -12.73 30.28
C LEU A 47 3.20 -13.28 29.23
N ASN A 48 2.14 -13.97 29.66
CA ASN A 48 1.10 -14.49 28.77
C ASN A 48 0.42 -13.37 27.98
N ILE A 49 -0.01 -12.30 28.66
CA ILE A 49 -0.64 -11.14 28.02
C ILE A 49 0.29 -10.52 26.97
N ILE A 50 1.57 -10.32 27.32
CA ILE A 50 2.57 -9.73 26.42
C ILE A 50 2.81 -10.63 25.22
N VAL A 51 3.05 -11.93 25.44
CA VAL A 51 3.34 -12.90 24.37
C VAL A 51 2.12 -13.09 23.45
N GLY A 52 0.92 -13.15 24.02
CA GLY A 52 -0.33 -13.24 23.26
C GLY A 52 -0.53 -12.02 22.38
N TRP A 53 -0.44 -10.81 22.95
CA TRP A 53 -0.49 -9.57 22.17
C TRP A 53 0.54 -9.57 21.05
N LEU A 54 1.80 -9.87 21.37
CA LEU A 54 2.89 -9.83 20.41
C LEU A 54 2.70 -10.86 19.29
N TYR A 55 2.24 -12.08 19.60
CA TYR A 55 1.90 -13.11 18.62
C TYR A 55 0.88 -12.59 17.59
N PHE A 56 -0.26 -12.08 18.06
CA PHE A 56 -1.32 -11.59 17.17
C PHE A 56 -0.88 -10.35 16.40
N ALA A 57 -0.24 -9.38 17.07
CA ALA A 57 0.19 -8.13 16.44
C ALA A 57 1.28 -8.37 15.40
N LEU A 58 2.32 -9.17 15.70
CA LEU A 58 3.39 -9.48 14.75
C LEU A 58 2.86 -10.30 13.57
N MET A 59 2.05 -11.33 13.80
CA MET A 59 1.55 -12.16 12.70
C MET A 59 0.59 -11.42 11.77
N GLU A 60 -0.39 -10.69 12.31
CA GLU A 60 -1.33 -9.90 11.50
C GLU A 60 -0.61 -8.76 10.76
N SER A 61 0.39 -8.15 11.40
CA SER A 61 1.24 -7.14 10.78
C SER A 61 2.36 -7.69 9.92
N SER A 62 2.50 -9.01 9.72
CA SER A 62 3.61 -9.63 8.94
C SER A 62 3.32 -9.68 7.44
N ALA A 63 4.30 -10.11 6.62
CA ALA A 63 4.08 -10.38 5.20
C ALA A 63 3.00 -11.44 4.94
N LYS A 64 2.70 -12.29 5.94
CA LYS A 64 1.63 -13.30 5.86
C LYS A 64 0.24 -12.69 6.08
N GLN A 65 0.16 -11.50 6.70
CA GLN A 65 -1.07 -10.76 6.98
C GLN A 65 -2.14 -11.57 7.73
N ALA A 66 -1.75 -12.63 8.41
CA ALA A 66 -2.65 -13.61 9.00
C ALA A 66 -1.92 -14.37 10.10
N THR A 67 -2.67 -14.74 11.13
CA THR A 67 -2.27 -15.70 12.16
C THR A 67 -2.32 -17.13 11.61
N LEU A 68 -1.82 -18.10 12.36
CA LEU A 68 -1.76 -19.50 11.89
C LEU A 68 -3.15 -20.08 11.56
N GLY A 69 -4.15 -19.82 12.41
CA GLY A 69 -5.54 -20.23 12.17
C GLY A 69 -6.19 -19.50 10.99
N LYS A 70 -5.90 -18.20 10.82
CA LYS A 70 -6.35 -17.44 9.64
C LYS A 70 -5.70 -17.95 8.35
N LEU A 71 -4.42 -18.31 8.40
CA LEU A 71 -3.71 -18.92 7.28
C LEU A 71 -4.31 -20.27 6.89
N ALA A 72 -4.64 -21.11 7.89
CA ALA A 72 -5.26 -22.42 7.66
C ALA A 72 -6.61 -22.30 6.94
N LEU A 73 -7.38 -21.23 7.21
CA LEU A 73 -8.66 -20.96 6.56
C LEU A 73 -8.57 -20.09 5.30
N GLY A 74 -7.35 -19.73 4.89
CA GLY A 74 -7.10 -18.94 3.69
C GLY A 74 -7.64 -17.50 3.76
N ILE A 75 -7.66 -16.90 4.95
CA ILE A 75 -8.11 -15.51 5.14
C ILE A 75 -6.97 -14.61 5.60
N ILE A 76 -6.98 -13.35 5.18
CA ILE A 76 -5.94 -12.36 5.46
C ILE A 76 -6.52 -11.04 5.95
N VAL A 77 -5.75 -10.30 6.73
CA VAL A 77 -6.10 -8.99 7.27
C VAL A 77 -5.41 -7.90 6.46
N THR A 78 -6.18 -6.92 6.00
CA THR A 78 -5.69 -5.80 5.18
C THR A 78 -6.23 -4.48 5.71
N ASP A 79 -5.67 -3.37 5.21
CA ASP A 79 -6.36 -2.07 5.28
C ASP A 79 -7.54 -2.01 4.27
N LEU A 80 -8.19 -0.86 4.18
CA LEU A 80 -9.28 -0.61 3.22
C LEU A 80 -8.84 -0.69 1.75
N PHE A 81 -7.54 -0.58 1.47
CA PHE A 81 -6.93 -0.62 0.14
C PHE A 81 -6.33 -2.00 -0.20
N GLY A 82 -6.50 -3.00 0.66
CA GLY A 82 -5.98 -4.36 0.45
C GLY A 82 -4.49 -4.53 0.79
N GLN A 83 -3.85 -3.52 1.36
CA GLN A 83 -2.45 -3.52 1.76
C GLN A 83 -2.24 -4.11 3.16
N ARG A 84 -0.98 -4.41 3.48
CA ARG A 84 -0.53 -4.89 4.78
C ARG A 84 -0.70 -3.82 5.86
N ILE A 85 -1.30 -4.23 6.98
CA ILE A 85 -1.48 -3.34 8.13
C ILE A 85 -0.17 -3.12 8.89
N SER A 86 0.01 -1.93 9.47
CA SER A 86 1.16 -1.63 10.32
C SER A 86 1.04 -2.32 11.70
N PHE A 87 2.16 -2.45 12.40
CA PHE A 87 2.18 -3.02 13.75
C PHE A 87 1.32 -2.23 14.75
N GLY A 88 1.26 -0.89 14.61
CA GLY A 88 0.41 -0.03 15.44
C GLY A 88 -1.08 -0.32 15.21
N VAL A 89 -1.50 -0.49 13.95
CA VAL A 89 -2.87 -0.86 13.60
C VAL A 89 -3.20 -2.26 14.11
N ALA A 90 -2.28 -3.23 13.97
CA ALA A 90 -2.47 -4.59 14.49
C ALA A 90 -2.58 -4.63 16.03
N THR A 91 -1.80 -3.80 16.72
CA THR A 91 -1.88 -3.62 18.18
C THR A 91 -3.22 -3.02 18.59
N GLY A 92 -3.65 -1.96 17.92
CA GLY A 92 -4.99 -1.39 18.11
C GLY A 92 -6.08 -2.44 17.90
N ARG A 93 -5.94 -3.32 16.90
CA ARG A 93 -6.92 -4.40 16.64
C ARG A 93 -6.96 -5.39 17.79
N TYR A 94 -5.82 -5.74 18.37
CA TYR A 94 -5.73 -6.66 19.51
C TYR A 94 -6.47 -6.10 20.74
N PHE A 95 -6.17 -4.86 21.14
CA PHE A 95 -6.85 -4.23 22.27
C PHE A 95 -8.31 -3.86 21.95
N GLY A 96 -8.62 -3.53 20.70
CA GLY A 96 -9.98 -3.30 20.22
C GLY A 96 -10.87 -4.54 20.31
N LYS A 97 -10.29 -5.76 20.27
CA LYS A 97 -11.03 -7.01 20.57
C LYS A 97 -11.48 -7.07 22.03
N VAL A 98 -10.69 -6.55 22.97
CA VAL A 98 -11.06 -6.46 24.39
C VAL A 98 -12.26 -5.52 24.56
N LEU A 99 -12.25 -4.37 23.89
CA LEU A 99 -13.40 -3.45 23.86
C LEU A 99 -14.63 -4.08 23.19
N SER A 100 -14.42 -4.92 22.18
CA SER A 100 -15.50 -5.66 21.50
C SER A 100 -16.09 -6.81 22.35
N LEU A 101 -15.40 -7.21 23.42
CA LEU A 101 -15.84 -8.28 24.34
C LEU A 101 -16.78 -7.73 25.42
N VAL A 102 -16.59 -6.47 25.84
CA VAL A 102 -17.39 -5.80 26.88
C VAL A 102 -18.90 -5.79 26.58
N PRO A 103 -19.39 -5.54 25.34
CA PRO A 103 -20.80 -5.66 25.01
C PRO A 103 -21.18 -7.07 24.55
N LEU A 104 -20.86 -8.12 25.32
CA LEU A 104 -21.35 -9.51 25.05
C LEU A 104 -20.96 -10.05 23.65
N CYS A 105 -19.73 -9.80 23.19
CA CYS A 105 -19.27 -10.17 21.84
C CYS A 105 -20.06 -9.51 20.69
N ALA A 106 -20.96 -8.54 20.96
CA ALA A 106 -21.77 -7.88 19.93
C ALA A 106 -20.90 -7.19 18.86
N GLY A 107 -19.72 -6.69 19.25
CA GLY A 107 -18.74 -6.11 18.32
C GLY A 107 -18.17 -7.11 17.31
N PHE A 108 -18.19 -8.41 17.60
CA PHE A 108 -17.84 -9.48 16.65
C PHE A 108 -19.03 -9.88 15.79
N VAL A 109 -20.24 -9.91 16.38
CA VAL A 109 -21.49 -10.25 15.69
C VAL A 109 -21.85 -9.20 14.63
N MET A 110 -21.45 -7.94 14.81
CA MET A 110 -21.59 -6.89 13.78
C MET A 110 -20.97 -7.27 12.43
N ALA A 111 -19.94 -8.12 12.42
CA ALA A 111 -19.34 -8.64 11.18
C ALA A 111 -20.28 -9.57 10.39
N ALA A 112 -21.35 -10.08 11.00
CA ALA A 112 -22.37 -10.88 10.32
C ALA A 112 -23.43 -10.01 9.61
N PHE A 113 -23.65 -8.77 10.07
CA PHE A 113 -24.74 -7.90 9.60
C PHE A 113 -24.27 -6.68 8.79
N THR A 114 -22.98 -6.39 8.75
CA THR A 114 -22.42 -5.26 7.99
C THR A 114 -22.14 -5.62 6.54
N GLU A 115 -22.38 -4.68 5.61
CA GLU A 115 -22.14 -4.88 4.17
C GLU A 115 -20.70 -5.31 3.83
N ARG A 116 -19.73 -4.79 4.58
CA ARG A 116 -18.30 -5.13 4.45
C ARG A 116 -17.85 -6.27 5.38
N LYS A 117 -18.78 -6.87 6.12
CA LYS A 117 -18.54 -7.95 7.12
C LYS A 117 -17.44 -7.58 8.12
N GLN A 118 -17.46 -6.35 8.64
CA GLN A 118 -16.45 -5.79 9.54
C GLN A 118 -16.88 -5.90 11.01
N ALA A 119 -15.95 -6.28 11.89
CA ALA A 119 -16.15 -6.21 13.34
C ALA A 119 -15.93 -4.77 13.85
N LEU A 120 -16.34 -4.45 15.08
CA LEU A 120 -16.20 -3.11 15.65
C LEU A 120 -14.75 -2.60 15.61
N HIS A 121 -13.80 -3.43 16.04
CA HIS A 121 -12.37 -3.14 15.96
C HIS A 121 -11.84 -3.04 14.52
N ASP A 122 -12.49 -3.70 13.56
CA ASP A 122 -12.13 -3.58 12.15
C ASP A 122 -12.53 -2.19 11.60
N VAL A 123 -13.72 -1.71 11.97
CA VAL A 123 -14.24 -0.40 11.57
C VAL A 123 -13.41 0.73 12.18
N LEU A 124 -13.15 0.67 13.49
CA LEU A 124 -12.38 1.69 14.22
C LEU A 124 -10.97 1.90 13.66
N LEU A 125 -10.39 0.85 13.06
CA LEU A 125 -9.01 0.86 12.58
C LEU A 125 -8.90 0.85 11.06
N GLY A 126 -10.03 0.92 10.34
CA GLY A 126 -10.03 0.95 8.88
C GLY A 126 -9.44 -0.32 8.28
N THR A 127 -9.85 -1.48 8.76
CA THR A 127 -9.28 -2.77 8.35
C THR A 127 -10.34 -3.74 7.85
N LEU A 128 -9.91 -4.68 7.01
CA LEU A 128 -10.76 -5.68 6.36
C LEU A 128 -10.14 -7.07 6.52
N VAL A 129 -10.98 -8.11 6.45
CA VAL A 129 -10.49 -9.49 6.34
C VAL A 129 -11.04 -10.08 5.07
N LEU A 130 -10.13 -10.46 4.19
CA LEU A 130 -10.42 -10.90 2.84
C LEU A 130 -10.11 -12.39 2.68
N ASN A 131 -10.78 -13.01 1.72
CA ASN A 131 -10.48 -14.38 1.31
C ASN A 131 -9.29 -14.37 0.33
N LYS A 132 -8.22 -15.08 0.66
CA LYS A 132 -6.97 -15.12 -0.15
C LYS A 132 -7.23 -15.58 -1.57
N ASN A 133 -8.16 -16.51 -1.76
CA ASN A 133 -8.47 -17.10 -3.07
C ASN A 133 -9.47 -16.28 -3.89
N SER A 134 -9.91 -15.12 -3.40
CA SER A 134 -10.77 -14.24 -4.19
C SER A 134 -9.95 -13.62 -5.34
N SER A 135 -10.55 -13.50 -6.52
CA SER A 135 -9.89 -12.96 -7.72
C SER A 135 -9.35 -11.54 -7.51
N VAL A 136 -9.98 -10.74 -6.64
CA VAL A 136 -9.50 -9.41 -6.23
C VAL A 136 -8.18 -9.49 -5.44
N VAL A 137 -8.00 -10.54 -4.64
CA VAL A 137 -6.81 -10.78 -3.83
C VAL A 137 -5.75 -11.59 -4.58
N ASN A 138 -6.12 -12.37 -5.59
CA ASN A 138 -5.17 -13.07 -6.47
C ASN A 138 -4.66 -12.18 -7.61
N ASN A 139 -5.48 -11.25 -8.12
CA ASN A 139 -5.04 -10.08 -8.90
C ASN A 139 -4.52 -8.97 -7.99
N ARG A 140 -3.86 -9.34 -6.88
CA ARG A 140 -2.81 -8.49 -6.33
C ARG A 140 -1.89 -8.16 -7.51
N PRO A 141 -1.55 -6.89 -7.81
CA PRO A 141 -0.30 -6.64 -8.49
C PRO A 141 0.77 -7.33 -7.63
N HIS A 142 1.27 -8.46 -8.12
CA HIS A 142 2.34 -9.22 -7.50
C HIS A 142 3.51 -8.25 -7.35
N GLN A 143 3.82 -7.89 -6.10
CA GLN A 143 5.04 -7.18 -5.70
C GLN A 143 5.42 -6.01 -6.62
N MET A 144 4.91 -4.82 -6.33
CA MET A 144 5.65 -3.61 -6.69
C MET A 144 7.02 -3.70 -5.99
N PRO A 145 8.15 -3.57 -6.71
CA PRO A 145 9.48 -3.61 -6.13
C PRO A 145 9.57 -2.63 -4.95
N GLN A 146 10.27 -3.02 -3.88
CA GLN A 146 10.64 -2.12 -2.79
C GLN A 146 11.51 -0.98 -3.35
N GLY A 147 10.86 0.10 -3.76
CA GLY A 147 11.46 1.30 -4.32
C GLY A 147 10.42 2.41 -4.29
N GLN A 148 10.08 2.86 -3.08
CA GLN A 148 9.27 4.03 -2.72
C GLN A 148 7.89 4.15 -3.40
N ASN A 149 6.85 4.38 -2.59
CA ASN A 149 5.55 4.93 -3.03
C ASN A 149 5.72 6.40 -3.47
N VAL A 150 6.69 6.66 -4.33
CA VAL A 150 6.80 7.89 -5.09
C VAL A 150 5.61 7.88 -6.03
N ARG A 151 4.73 8.87 -5.90
CA ARG A 151 3.76 9.17 -6.94
C ARG A 151 4.46 10.17 -7.85
N PRO A 152 5.14 9.73 -8.93
CA PRO A 152 5.82 10.66 -9.81
C PRO A 152 4.79 11.61 -10.39
N ILE A 153 4.99 12.90 -10.16
CA ILE A 153 4.14 13.96 -10.70
C ILE A 153 4.97 14.87 -11.61
N LEU A 154 4.32 15.31 -12.67
CA LEU A 154 4.74 16.40 -13.53
C LEU A 154 3.96 17.64 -13.10
N CYS A 155 4.67 18.65 -12.61
CA CYS A 155 4.08 19.92 -12.22
C CYS A 155 4.26 20.93 -13.36
N GLY A 156 3.19 21.51 -13.87
CA GLY A 156 3.31 22.64 -14.79
C GLY A 156 3.75 23.89 -14.01
N VAL A 157 4.88 24.47 -14.39
CA VAL A 157 5.41 25.69 -13.74
C VAL A 157 4.89 26.93 -14.46
N THR A 158 4.87 26.90 -15.80
CA THR A 158 4.37 27.98 -16.66
C THR A 158 3.54 27.41 -17.82
N GLY A 159 2.74 28.26 -18.46
CA GLY A 159 1.93 27.89 -19.63
C GLY A 159 0.57 27.30 -19.26
N ASN A 160 -0.02 26.54 -20.18
CA ASN A 160 -1.40 26.04 -20.06
C ASN A 160 -1.63 25.12 -18.84
N TYR A 161 -0.58 24.54 -18.28
CA TYR A 161 -0.64 23.63 -17.14
C TYR A 161 -0.06 24.26 -15.86
N ALA A 162 0.17 25.58 -15.82
CA ALA A 162 0.72 26.26 -14.65
C ALA A 162 -0.08 25.94 -13.37
N GLY A 163 0.61 25.46 -12.34
CA GLY A 163 0.04 25.06 -11.05
C GLY A 163 -0.64 23.69 -11.04
N GLN A 164 -0.78 23.01 -12.18
CA GLN A 164 -1.38 21.68 -12.25
C GLN A 164 -0.34 20.60 -11.93
N MET A 165 -0.78 19.58 -11.19
CA MET A 165 0.00 18.38 -10.88
C MET A 165 -0.60 17.19 -11.62
N ILE A 166 0.17 16.62 -12.53
CA ILE A 166 -0.23 15.51 -13.38
C ILE A 166 0.55 14.27 -12.95
N GLN A 167 -0.15 13.18 -12.65
CA GLN A 167 0.52 11.94 -12.29
C GLN A 167 1.10 11.25 -13.54
N ILE A 168 2.36 10.81 -13.44
CA ILE A 168 3.01 9.99 -14.47
C ILE A 168 2.66 8.53 -14.21
N ASP A 169 2.11 7.86 -15.21
CA ASP A 169 1.80 6.43 -15.14
C ASP A 169 2.99 5.56 -15.58
N ASP A 170 2.85 4.25 -15.45
CA ASP A 170 3.91 3.28 -15.80
C ASP A 170 4.25 3.28 -17.31
N LYS A 171 3.36 3.83 -18.15
CA LYS A 171 3.55 3.92 -19.61
C LYS A 171 4.33 5.18 -20.01
N GLY A 172 4.33 6.18 -19.15
CA GLY A 172 4.91 7.50 -19.38
C GLY A 172 3.91 8.45 -20.00
N LEU A 173 4.17 9.75 -19.85
CA LEU A 173 3.37 10.81 -20.45
C LEU A 173 4.00 11.25 -21.77
N ILE A 174 3.20 11.21 -22.82
CA ILE A 174 3.53 11.82 -24.11
C ILE A 174 3.02 13.26 -24.10
N ILE A 175 3.91 14.22 -24.36
CA ILE A 175 3.60 15.64 -24.39
C ILE A 175 3.74 16.16 -25.82
N GLY A 176 2.74 16.89 -26.30
CA GLY A 176 2.74 17.44 -27.64
C GLY A 176 1.47 18.22 -27.95
N ARG A 177 1.30 18.61 -29.21
CA ARG A 177 0.14 19.37 -29.67
C ARG A 177 -1.05 18.48 -30.08
N ASP A 178 -0.82 17.22 -30.44
CA ASP A 178 -1.86 16.35 -30.99
C ASP A 178 -2.64 15.60 -29.88
N PRO A 179 -3.96 15.84 -29.72
CA PRO A 179 -4.77 15.18 -28.70
C PRO A 179 -5.00 13.69 -28.92
N LEU A 180 -4.81 13.18 -30.15
CA LEU A 180 -4.98 11.75 -30.44
C LEU A 180 -3.77 10.92 -30.00
N SER A 181 -2.59 11.54 -29.98
CA SER A 181 -1.31 10.86 -29.74
C SER A 181 -0.66 11.22 -28.40
N CYS A 182 -1.11 12.31 -27.73
CA CYS A 182 -0.49 12.82 -26.51
C CYS A 182 -1.42 12.75 -25.29
N ASN A 183 -0.84 12.45 -24.13
CA ASN A 183 -1.53 12.54 -22.84
C ASN A 183 -1.65 13.99 -22.37
N ILE A 184 -0.62 14.81 -22.65
CA ILE A 184 -0.56 16.23 -22.31
C ILE A 184 -0.56 17.05 -23.59
N ILE A 185 -1.65 17.78 -23.77
CA ILE A 185 -1.90 18.59 -24.96
C ILE A 185 -1.48 20.03 -24.67
N VAL A 186 -0.40 20.49 -25.31
CA VAL A 186 0.01 21.89 -25.27
C VAL A 186 -0.31 22.53 -26.63
N PRO A 187 -1.41 23.30 -26.74
CA PRO A 187 -1.90 23.81 -28.01
C PRO A 187 -1.08 25.03 -28.48
N SER A 188 0.12 24.77 -29.00
CA SER A 188 1.01 25.81 -29.54
C SER A 188 1.64 25.34 -30.86
N GLU A 189 1.66 26.21 -31.88
CA GLU A 189 2.34 25.94 -33.16
C GLU A 189 3.84 25.67 -32.98
N ALA A 190 4.44 26.20 -31.91
CA ALA A 190 5.83 25.92 -31.59
C ALA A 190 6.07 24.48 -31.10
N ILE A 191 5.02 23.70 -30.83
CA ILE A 191 5.09 22.36 -30.28
C ILE A 191 4.66 21.33 -31.33
N SER A 192 5.54 20.37 -31.59
CA SER A 192 5.29 19.23 -32.48
C SER A 192 4.11 18.37 -32.00
N ARG A 193 3.45 17.66 -32.93
CA ARG A 193 2.30 16.79 -32.64
C ARG A 193 2.59 15.83 -31.49
N MET A 194 3.75 15.19 -31.54
CA MET A 194 4.42 14.52 -30.41
C MET A 194 5.78 15.20 -30.23
N HIS A 195 6.01 15.83 -29.08
CA HIS A 195 7.21 16.65 -28.86
C HIS A 195 8.23 15.91 -28.00
N CYS A 196 7.79 15.39 -26.86
CA CYS A 196 8.65 14.62 -25.97
C CYS A 196 7.86 13.58 -25.19
N ILE A 197 8.58 12.62 -24.62
CA ILE A 197 8.03 11.61 -23.74
C ILE A 197 8.78 11.68 -22.42
N ILE A 198 8.04 11.63 -21.32
CA ILE A 198 8.61 11.48 -19.99
C ILE A 198 8.17 10.14 -19.37
N LYS A 199 9.14 9.39 -18.88
CA LYS A 199 8.91 8.13 -18.16
C LYS A 199 9.54 8.21 -16.79
N TYR A 200 8.96 7.54 -15.81
CA TYR A 200 9.55 7.39 -14.49
C TYR A 200 10.08 5.96 -14.33
N ASP A 201 11.35 5.82 -13.95
CA ASP A 201 11.93 4.52 -13.59
C ASP A 201 11.96 4.39 -12.05
N PRO A 202 11.05 3.57 -11.47
CA PRO A 202 10.99 3.38 -10.02
C PRO A 202 12.22 2.67 -9.47
N ARG A 203 13.01 1.95 -10.30
CA ARG A 203 14.23 1.26 -9.85
C ARG A 203 15.37 2.23 -9.59
N GLN A 204 15.44 3.29 -10.37
CA GLN A 204 16.51 4.30 -10.31
C GLN A 204 16.06 5.60 -9.62
N ASN A 205 14.77 5.70 -9.23
CA ASN A 205 14.14 6.91 -8.72
C ASN A 205 14.46 8.14 -9.58
N SER A 206 14.31 7.97 -10.89
CA SER A 206 14.71 8.97 -11.87
C SER A 206 13.71 9.04 -13.02
N PHE A 207 13.63 10.21 -13.64
CA PHE A 207 12.78 10.47 -14.79
C PHE A 207 13.64 10.41 -16.05
N THR A 208 13.14 9.75 -17.09
CA THR A 208 13.78 9.78 -18.41
C THR A 208 12.95 10.68 -19.32
N LEU A 209 13.55 11.78 -19.76
CA LEU A 209 12.98 12.70 -20.73
C LEU A 209 13.61 12.41 -22.10
N THR A 210 12.76 12.11 -23.09
CA THR A 210 13.19 11.81 -24.46
C THR A 210 12.53 12.78 -25.43
N ASP A 211 13.33 13.47 -26.23
CA ASP A 211 12.83 14.31 -27.31
C ASP A 211 12.45 13.43 -28.51
N THR A 212 11.18 13.45 -28.94
CA THR A 212 10.71 12.63 -30.08
C THR A 212 10.99 13.33 -31.41
N CYS A 213 12.22 13.81 -31.59
CA CYS A 213 12.67 14.59 -32.75
C CYS A 213 11.82 15.85 -32.97
N SER A 214 11.59 16.62 -31.91
CA SER A 214 10.79 17.84 -32.00
C SER A 214 11.43 18.87 -32.94
N SER A 215 10.59 19.71 -33.56
CA SER A 215 11.05 20.73 -34.52
C SER A 215 11.84 21.84 -33.81
N ASN A 216 11.31 22.33 -32.69
CA ASN A 216 11.87 23.45 -31.94
C ASN A 216 12.75 23.03 -30.75
N GLY A 217 12.78 21.75 -30.42
CA GLY A 217 13.63 21.21 -29.36
C GLY A 217 13.01 21.24 -27.96
N THR A 218 13.43 20.27 -27.17
CA THR A 218 13.23 20.21 -25.72
C THR A 218 14.49 20.71 -25.02
N PHE A 219 14.33 21.52 -23.97
CA PHE A 219 15.44 22.16 -23.26
C PHE A 219 15.34 21.92 -21.75
N LEU A 220 16.49 21.75 -21.09
CA LEU A 220 16.58 21.78 -19.64
C LEU A 220 16.52 23.22 -19.13
N ALA A 221 16.14 23.43 -17.86
CA ALA A 221 16.15 24.76 -17.24
C ALA A 221 17.54 25.42 -17.22
N SER A 222 18.62 24.62 -17.31
CA SER A 222 19.99 25.12 -17.51
C SER A 222 20.23 25.75 -18.88
N GLY A 223 19.29 25.63 -19.82
CA GLY A 223 19.41 26.11 -21.20
C GLY A 223 20.00 25.09 -22.18
N VAL A 224 20.39 23.91 -21.69
CA VAL A 224 20.92 22.83 -22.53
C VAL A 224 19.79 22.21 -23.36
N ARG A 225 19.96 22.20 -24.69
CA ARG A 225 19.05 21.54 -25.63
C ARG A 225 19.35 20.05 -25.71
N LEU A 226 18.31 19.22 -25.66
CA LEU A 226 18.45 17.78 -25.88
C LEU A 226 18.73 17.50 -27.36
N GLY A 227 19.60 16.52 -27.64
CA GLY A 227 19.78 15.98 -28.99
C GLY A 227 18.49 15.31 -29.48
N LYS A 228 18.23 15.35 -30.79
CA LYS A 228 17.03 14.71 -31.37
C LYS A 228 17.05 13.20 -31.10
N GLY A 229 15.99 12.68 -30.49
CA GLY A 229 15.90 11.26 -30.13
C GLY A 229 16.73 10.86 -28.90
N GLN A 230 17.46 11.81 -28.29
CA GLN A 230 18.28 11.54 -27.11
C GLN A 230 17.40 11.50 -25.86
N ALA A 231 17.62 10.47 -25.05
CA ALA A 231 17.06 10.36 -23.71
C ALA A 231 18.03 10.94 -22.69
N ILE A 232 17.54 11.74 -21.76
CA ILE A 232 18.29 12.26 -20.62
C ILE A 232 17.60 11.89 -19.31
N ILE A 233 18.41 11.66 -18.28
CA ILE A 233 17.91 11.34 -16.94
C ILE A 233 17.77 12.65 -16.15
N LEU A 234 16.61 12.86 -15.57
CA LEU A 234 16.27 13.94 -14.66
C LEU A 234 16.04 13.38 -13.25
N LYS A 235 16.39 14.17 -12.25
CA LYS A 235 16.11 13.91 -10.83
C LYS A 235 14.89 14.71 -10.36
N SER A 236 14.30 14.31 -9.23
CA SER A 236 13.23 15.06 -8.57
C SER A 236 13.66 16.51 -8.33
N GLY A 237 12.84 17.47 -8.75
CA GLY A 237 13.10 18.92 -8.72
C GLY A 237 13.67 19.49 -10.02
N ASP A 238 14.12 18.65 -10.96
CA ASP A 238 14.62 19.13 -12.24
C ASP A 238 13.49 19.70 -13.11
N ARG A 239 13.85 20.69 -13.91
CA ARG A 239 12.91 21.44 -14.76
C ARG A 239 13.33 21.37 -16.23
N PHE A 240 12.34 21.32 -17.10
CA PHE A 240 12.52 21.38 -18.54
C PHE A 240 11.41 22.19 -19.19
N PHE A 241 11.65 22.71 -20.39
CA PHE A 241 10.65 23.46 -21.16
C PHE A 241 10.63 23.05 -22.63
N LEU A 242 9.47 23.24 -23.26
CA LEU A 242 9.20 22.84 -24.65
C LEU A 242 9.19 24.06 -25.57
N ALA A 243 10.12 24.10 -26.52
CA ALA A 243 10.35 25.21 -27.47
C ALA A 243 10.68 26.58 -26.83
N VAL A 244 9.84 27.06 -25.93
CA VAL A 244 9.94 28.36 -25.23
C VAL A 244 9.75 28.16 -23.72
N LYS A 245 10.34 29.06 -22.92
CA LYS A 245 10.29 29.01 -21.44
C LYS A 245 8.89 29.11 -20.85
N ASP A 246 7.93 29.58 -21.65
CA ASP A 246 6.53 29.68 -21.23
C ASP A 246 5.85 28.32 -21.07
N ASN A 247 6.43 27.23 -21.58
CA ASN A 247 5.91 25.87 -21.41
C ASN A 247 6.87 25.03 -20.55
N MET A 248 7.03 25.41 -19.28
CA MET A 248 7.95 24.77 -18.35
C MET A 248 7.26 23.80 -17.42
N PHE A 249 7.91 22.66 -17.18
CA PHE A 249 7.47 21.61 -16.28
C PHE A 249 8.59 21.25 -15.28
N GLU A 250 8.18 20.81 -14.10
CA GLU A 250 9.06 20.30 -13.04
C GLU A 250 8.66 18.86 -12.71
N VAL A 251 9.63 17.98 -12.59
CA VAL A 251 9.40 16.58 -12.22
C VAL A 251 9.55 16.43 -10.71
N LYS A 252 8.61 15.75 -10.05
CA LYS A 252 8.70 15.46 -8.61
C LYS A 252 8.34 14.01 -8.33
N ALA A 253 9.16 13.39 -7.52
CA ALA A 253 9.04 12.03 -7.04
C ALA A 253 8.95 12.04 -5.51
#